data_AF-A0A9D7SKF0-F1
#
_entry.id   AF-A0A9D7SKF0-F1
#
_cell.length_a   1.000
_cell.length_b   1.000
_cell.length_c   1.000
_cell.angle_alpha   90.00
_cell.angle_beta   90.00
_cell.angle_gamma   90.00
#
_symmetry.space_group_name_H-M   'P 1'
#
loop_
_entity.id
_entity.type
_entity.pdbx_description
1 polymer ?
#
loop_
_entity_poly.entity_id
_entity_poly.type
_entity_poly.pdbx_seq_one_letter_code
_entity_poly.pdbx_strand_id
1 'polypeptide(L)'
;MAKECKVLFIHGIGDGKADFAEAAWKILSDKHKAMTGKALAPSAKVPVRYNDLFEDFRKAPKDGLQEVRPFIQDAAVLEALQDLQGSGSFAYTHILDVLLWRFHTYARNAVIERVASTIEPFLPGVIQGTTNLVLVAHSLGTAVLTESIHLLAADGRLAGCWLPAVHMLANVAKVLEGPLIPAYRPPSPSRCRPPLATADSDAALLHYFTYRNLYDPVPMVDRFRPDWREAVYHETTLRSWGPKGVVNPHDLATYVQAPEVYMKLLRSMTLDFTAFSKEREIQEIQNATQAQGAPTPTEAKLREILTALIAQYGEKASPAAFVKLLQALVIAKIL
;
A
#
# COMPACT_ATOMS: atom_id res chain seq x y z
N MET A 1 -29.38 -12.08 5.17
CA MET A 1 -28.92 -11.11 6.18
C MET A 1 -27.89 -10.20 5.51
N ALA A 2 -27.88 -8.90 5.83
CA ALA A 2 -26.84 -8.01 5.33
C ALA A 2 -25.49 -8.40 5.95
N LYS A 3 -24.43 -8.51 5.15
CA LYS A 3 -23.09 -8.80 5.66
C LYS A 3 -22.53 -7.58 6.36
N GLU A 4 -21.88 -7.78 7.51
CA GLU A 4 -21.11 -6.73 8.15
C GLU A 4 -19.90 -6.37 7.30
N CYS A 5 -19.75 -5.11 6.87
CA CYS A 5 -18.53 -4.66 6.21
C CYS A 5 -17.50 -4.20 7.25
N LYS A 6 -16.29 -4.76 7.20
CA LYS A 6 -15.11 -4.35 7.98
C LYS A 6 -14.02 -3.90 7.03
N VAL A 7 -13.45 -2.71 7.25
CA VAL A 7 -12.34 -2.21 6.43
C VAL A 7 -11.12 -1.96 7.29
N LEU A 8 -10.03 -2.66 6.97
CA LEU A 8 -8.74 -2.49 7.62
C LEU A 8 -7.87 -1.61 6.73
N PHE A 9 -7.39 -0.50 7.27
CA PHE A 9 -6.40 0.35 6.62
C PHE A 9 -5.03 0.06 7.23
N ILE A 10 -4.11 -0.46 6.43
CA ILE A 10 -2.74 -0.75 6.82
C ILE A 10 -1.89 0.42 6.31
N HIS A 11 -1.33 1.22 7.23
CA HIS A 11 -0.58 2.42 6.85
C HIS A 11 0.74 2.08 6.15
N GLY A 12 1.30 3.08 5.47
CA GLY A 12 2.61 3.02 4.83
C GLY A 12 3.75 3.52 5.69
N ILE A 13 4.83 3.93 5.05
CA ILE A 13 5.91 4.62 5.76
C ILE A 13 5.32 5.91 6.36
N GLY A 14 5.65 6.20 7.62
CA GLY A 14 5.78 7.60 7.98
C GLY A 14 4.65 8.39 8.59
N ASP A 15 3.41 8.02 8.28
CA ASP A 15 2.27 8.66 8.95
C ASP A 15 1.86 7.85 10.18
N GLY A 16 2.63 8.04 11.25
CA GLY A 16 2.32 7.47 12.55
C GLY A 16 1.11 8.14 13.22
N LYS A 17 0.43 9.08 12.57
CA LYS A 17 -0.74 9.74 13.17
C LYS A 17 -1.93 8.78 13.23
N ALA A 18 -2.69 8.89 14.30
CA ALA A 18 -3.87 8.05 14.52
C ALA A 18 -4.96 8.25 13.45
N ASP A 19 -4.90 9.35 12.70
CA ASP A 19 -5.92 9.81 11.77
C ASP A 19 -5.63 9.55 10.29
N PHE A 20 -4.56 8.83 9.93
CA PHE A 20 -4.24 8.55 8.51
C PHE A 20 -5.43 7.87 7.79
N ALA A 21 -6.12 6.96 8.47
CA ALA A 21 -7.31 6.29 7.96
C ALA A 21 -8.56 7.18 8.01
N GLU A 22 -8.59 8.26 8.81
CA GLU A 22 -9.72 9.20 8.88
C GLU A 22 -9.86 10.00 7.59
N ALA A 23 -8.76 10.52 7.04
CA ALA A 23 -8.80 11.27 5.79
C ALA A 23 -9.36 10.42 4.63
N ALA A 24 -8.79 9.23 4.43
CA ALA A 24 -9.25 8.27 3.44
C ALA A 24 -10.72 7.88 3.64
N TRP A 25 -11.10 7.60 4.88
CA TRP A 25 -12.48 7.23 5.24
C TRP A 25 -13.48 8.35 4.94
N LYS A 26 -13.11 9.59 5.27
CA LYS A 26 -13.93 10.76 5.01
C LYS A 26 -14.18 10.92 3.51
N ILE A 27 -13.15 10.77 2.69
CA ILE A 27 -13.27 10.82 1.23
C ILE A 27 -14.25 9.75 0.73
N LEU A 28 -14.07 8.49 1.16
CA LEU A 28 -14.96 7.39 0.77
C LEU A 28 -16.41 7.65 1.20
N SER A 29 -16.60 8.14 2.42
CA SER A 29 -17.92 8.45 2.98
C SER A 29 -18.62 9.58 2.23
N ASP A 30 -17.90 10.66 1.92
CA ASP A 30 -18.41 11.80 1.17
C ASP A 30 -18.76 11.40 -0.26
N LYS A 31 -17.90 10.62 -0.92
CA LYS A 31 -18.15 10.10 -2.29
C LYS A 31 -19.34 9.15 -2.32
N HIS A 32 -19.43 8.23 -1.36
CA HIS A 32 -20.59 7.34 -1.24
C HIS A 32 -21.88 8.13 -1.03
N LYS A 33 -21.89 9.11 -0.12
CA LYS A 33 -23.07 9.96 0.14
C LYS A 33 -23.46 10.78 -1.08
N ALA A 34 -22.49 11.34 -1.79
CA ALA A 34 -22.75 12.09 -3.02
C ALA A 34 -23.37 11.22 -4.12
N MET A 35 -22.96 9.95 -4.24
CA MET A 35 -23.47 9.04 -5.28
C MET A 35 -24.80 8.37 -4.93
N THR A 36 -25.01 8.03 -3.66
CA THR A 36 -26.15 7.19 -3.23
C THR A 36 -27.20 7.95 -2.43
N GLY A 37 -26.89 9.16 -1.97
CA GLY A 37 -27.68 9.91 -1.00
C GLY A 37 -27.62 9.34 0.43
N LYS A 38 -26.88 8.26 0.67
CA LYS A 38 -26.83 7.53 1.95
C LYS A 38 -25.45 7.66 2.60
N ALA A 39 -25.41 7.69 3.93
CA ALA A 39 -24.14 7.57 4.64
C ALA A 39 -23.47 6.22 4.32
N LEU A 40 -22.15 6.21 4.17
CA LEU A 40 -21.39 4.97 4.07
C LEU A 40 -21.44 4.29 5.42
N ALA A 41 -22.11 3.16 5.50
CA ALA A 41 -22.29 2.41 6.73
C ALA A 41 -21.43 1.14 6.71
N PRO A 42 -20.12 1.20 7.03
CA PRO A 42 -19.44 0.02 7.51
C PRO A 42 -19.95 -0.27 8.92
N SER A 43 -19.74 -1.50 9.36
CA SER A 43 -19.87 -1.84 10.78
C SER A 43 -18.59 -1.50 11.56
N ALA A 44 -17.43 -1.37 10.90
CA ALA A 44 -16.20 -0.84 11.51
C ALA A 44 -15.14 -0.41 10.47
N LYS A 45 -14.40 0.67 10.81
CA LYS A 45 -13.10 1.01 10.22
C LYS A 45 -12.01 0.70 11.24
N VAL A 46 -10.98 -0.01 10.82
CA VAL A 46 -9.89 -0.45 11.70
C VAL A 46 -8.56 0.07 11.15
N PRO A 47 -8.00 1.15 11.72
CA PRO A 47 -6.62 1.54 11.42
C PRO A 47 -5.66 0.51 12.02
N VAL A 48 -4.82 -0.10 11.19
CA VAL A 48 -3.79 -1.06 11.61
C VAL A 48 -2.46 -0.32 11.67
N ARG A 49 -1.91 -0.19 12.89
CA ARG A 49 -0.66 0.53 13.17
C ARG A 49 0.44 -0.41 13.66
N TYR A 50 1.66 -0.14 13.21
CA TYR A 50 2.86 -0.88 13.60
C TYR A 50 4.12 -0.01 13.70
N ASN A 51 4.02 1.33 13.55
CA ASN A 51 5.19 2.22 13.67
C ASN A 51 5.84 2.16 15.06
N ASP A 52 5.06 1.86 16.11
CA ASP A 52 5.54 1.68 17.48
C ASP A 52 6.67 0.64 17.52
N LEU A 53 6.53 -0.44 16.76
CA LEU A 53 7.56 -1.47 16.67
C LEU A 53 8.85 -0.91 16.07
N PHE A 54 8.78 -0.18 14.95
CA PHE A 54 9.98 0.43 14.35
C PHE A 54 10.61 1.52 15.23
N GLU A 55 9.79 2.29 15.95
CA GLU A 55 10.25 3.26 16.95
C GLU A 55 11.04 2.58 18.09
N ASP A 56 10.57 1.43 18.57
CA ASP A 56 11.27 0.67 19.61
C ASP A 56 12.63 0.17 19.10
N PHE A 57 12.71 -0.33 17.85
CA PHE A 57 13.98 -0.72 17.23
C PHE A 57 14.92 0.47 16.99
N ARG A 58 14.39 1.67 16.66
CA ARG A 58 15.21 2.89 16.54
C ARG A 58 15.83 3.32 17.86
N LYS A 59 15.07 3.18 18.96
CA LYS A 59 15.47 3.64 20.31
C LYS A 59 16.30 2.62 21.06
N ALA A 60 16.46 1.40 20.53
CA ALA A 60 17.25 0.36 21.17
C ALA A 60 18.71 0.80 21.36
N PRO A 61 19.40 0.34 22.43
CA PRO A 61 20.78 0.77 22.74
C PRO A 61 21.80 0.48 21.64
N LYS A 62 21.52 -0.53 20.80
CA LYS A 62 22.15 -0.68 19.50
C LYS A 62 21.30 0.12 18.52
N ASP A 63 21.79 1.29 18.14
CA ASP A 63 21.19 2.13 17.12
C ASP A 63 20.70 1.27 15.94
N GLY A 64 19.40 1.33 15.61
CA GLY A 64 18.80 0.48 14.58
C GLY A 64 19.53 0.57 13.23
N LEU A 65 20.23 1.68 12.95
CA LEU A 65 21.12 1.80 11.80
C LEU A 65 22.33 0.85 11.88
N GLN A 66 22.92 0.64 13.05
CA GLN A 66 24.03 -0.30 13.27
C GLN A 66 23.62 -1.75 13.01
N GLU A 67 22.36 -2.10 13.27
CA GLU A 67 21.86 -3.45 13.03
C GLU A 67 21.60 -3.72 11.54
N VAL A 68 21.17 -2.70 10.78
CA VAL A 68 20.97 -2.85 9.32
C VAL A 68 22.23 -2.61 8.49
N ARG A 69 23.19 -1.84 9.02
CA ARG A 69 24.44 -1.46 8.33
C ARG A 69 25.20 -2.63 7.69
N PRO A 70 25.37 -3.80 8.35
CA PRO A 70 26.06 -4.95 7.75
C PRO A 70 25.38 -5.50 6.49
N PHE A 71 24.09 -5.26 6.31
CA PHE A 71 23.31 -5.73 5.18
C PHE A 71 23.25 -4.73 4.02
N ILE A 72 23.72 -3.51 4.25
CA ILE A 72 23.80 -2.46 3.24
C ILE A 72 25.20 -2.48 2.63
N GLN A 73 25.31 -3.11 1.46
CA GLN A 73 26.59 -3.23 0.73
C GLN A 73 26.94 -1.97 -0.08
N ASP A 74 25.96 -1.10 -0.36
CA ASP A 74 26.19 0.14 -1.11
C ASP A 74 26.70 1.24 -0.16
N ALA A 75 27.99 1.59 -0.32
CA ALA A 75 28.66 2.61 0.48
C ALA A 75 27.96 3.98 0.39
N ALA A 76 27.36 4.33 -0.76
CA ALA A 76 26.64 5.59 -0.92
C ALA A 76 25.31 5.59 -0.14
N VAL A 77 24.67 4.43 0.04
CA VAL A 77 23.50 4.31 0.91
C VAL A 77 23.91 4.49 2.38
N LEU A 78 25.04 3.93 2.79
CA LEU A 78 25.55 4.11 4.15
C LEU A 78 25.93 5.56 4.45
N GLU A 79 26.58 6.23 3.50
CA GLU A 79 26.92 7.66 3.59
C GLU A 79 25.65 8.52 3.69
N ALA A 80 24.67 8.30 2.80
CA ALA A 80 23.38 8.98 2.85
C ALA A 80 22.64 8.81 4.18
N LEU A 81 22.70 7.62 4.78
CA LEU A 81 22.07 7.35 6.07
C LEU A 81 22.78 8.03 7.23
N GLN A 82 24.11 8.14 7.18
CA GLN A 82 24.90 8.89 8.16
C GLN A 82 24.58 10.38 8.09
N ASP A 83 24.46 10.94 6.90
CA ASP A 83 24.05 12.34 6.70
C ASP A 83 22.66 12.62 7.28
N LEU A 84 21.75 11.64 7.20
CA LEU A 84 20.40 11.77 7.73
C LEU A 84 20.32 11.54 9.25
N GLN A 85 21.24 10.78 9.84
CA GLN A 85 21.24 10.40 11.27
C GLN A 85 21.34 11.60 12.23
N GLY A 86 21.92 12.72 11.79
CA GLY A 86 22.00 13.95 12.58
C GLY A 86 20.80 14.90 12.45
N SER A 87 19.89 14.63 11.52
CA SER A 87 18.85 15.60 11.15
C SER A 87 17.57 15.51 11.99
N GLY A 88 17.39 14.43 12.78
CA GLY A 88 16.13 14.14 13.49
C GLY A 88 14.89 14.17 12.58
N SER A 89 15.10 14.09 11.27
CA SER A 89 14.11 14.47 10.29
C SER A 89 13.15 13.32 10.03
N PHE A 90 11.90 13.67 9.73
CA PHE A 90 10.88 12.78 9.20
C PHE A 90 11.46 11.83 8.14
N ALA A 91 12.25 12.36 7.21
CA ALA A 91 12.97 11.59 6.22
C ALA A 91 13.85 10.45 6.74
N TYR A 92 14.61 10.68 7.83
CA TYR A 92 15.45 9.65 8.43
C TYR A 92 14.63 8.49 8.97
N THR A 93 13.53 8.78 9.70
CA THR A 93 12.69 7.72 10.27
C THR A 93 11.99 6.90 9.19
N HIS A 94 11.65 7.53 8.07
CA HIS A 94 10.95 6.89 6.95
C HIS A 94 11.83 5.95 6.15
N ILE A 95 13.02 6.41 5.80
CA ILE A 95 14.00 5.57 5.12
C ILE A 95 14.43 4.45 6.06
N LEU A 96 14.60 4.73 7.36
CA LEU A 96 14.99 3.71 8.33
C LEU A 96 13.89 2.65 8.55
N ASP A 97 12.60 3.01 8.55
CA ASP A 97 11.49 2.03 8.56
C ASP A 97 11.61 1.03 7.40
N VAL A 98 11.90 1.53 6.20
CA VAL A 98 12.09 0.70 5.00
C VAL A 98 13.29 -0.22 5.15
N LEU A 99 14.40 0.28 5.69
CA LEU A 99 15.62 -0.50 5.88
C LEU A 99 15.43 -1.56 6.97
N LEU A 100 14.79 -1.21 8.08
CA LEU A 100 14.44 -2.14 9.15
C LEU A 100 13.51 -3.24 8.60
N TRP A 101 12.48 -2.87 7.83
CA TRP A 101 11.63 -3.84 7.15
C TRP A 101 12.45 -4.76 6.23
N ARG A 102 13.36 -4.19 5.42
CA ARG A 102 14.08 -4.96 4.39
C ARG A 102 15.15 -5.89 4.95
N PHE A 103 15.87 -5.43 5.96
CA PHE A 103 17.12 -6.04 6.41
C PHE A 103 17.09 -6.54 7.86
N HIS A 104 16.17 -6.03 8.69
CA HIS A 104 16.09 -6.41 10.09
C HIS A 104 15.00 -7.46 10.33
N THR A 105 15.37 -8.74 10.25
CA THR A 105 14.44 -9.88 10.31
C THR A 105 13.51 -9.86 11.54
N TYR A 106 14.02 -9.54 12.72
CA TYR A 106 13.19 -9.49 13.93
C TYR A 106 12.15 -8.36 13.89
N ALA A 107 12.52 -7.18 13.37
CA ALA A 107 11.58 -6.07 13.24
C ALA A 107 10.49 -6.40 12.22
N ARG A 108 10.88 -6.95 11.07
CA ARG A 108 9.97 -7.43 10.04
C ARG A 108 8.99 -8.47 10.59
N ASN A 109 9.47 -9.51 11.27
CA ASN A 109 8.61 -10.56 11.81
C ASN A 109 7.63 -10.03 12.89
N ALA A 110 8.09 -9.12 13.76
CA ALA A 110 7.21 -8.50 14.75
C ALA A 110 6.07 -7.70 14.09
N VAL A 111 6.37 -6.97 13.01
CA VAL A 111 5.37 -6.22 12.25
C VAL A 111 4.40 -7.15 11.53
N ILE A 112 4.90 -8.22 10.90
CA ILE A 112 4.07 -9.25 10.23
C ILE A 112 3.09 -9.86 11.22
N GLU A 113 3.57 -10.31 12.38
CA GLU A 113 2.69 -10.95 13.37
C GLU A 113 1.66 -9.97 13.93
N ARG A 114 2.06 -8.71 14.19
CA ARG A 114 1.12 -7.66 14.64
C ARG A 114 -0.03 -7.46 13.65
N VAL A 115 0.27 -7.37 12.36
CA VAL A 115 -0.75 -7.16 11.33
C VAL A 115 -1.58 -8.44 11.12
N ALA A 116 -0.96 -9.62 11.11
CA ALA A 116 -1.66 -10.91 11.05
C ALA A 116 -2.66 -11.07 12.20
N SER A 117 -2.21 -10.86 13.43
CA SER A 117 -3.04 -10.89 14.65
C SER A 117 -4.16 -9.84 14.64
N THR A 118 -4.01 -8.74 13.88
CA THR A 118 -5.08 -7.74 13.73
C THR A 118 -6.16 -8.18 12.74
N ILE A 119 -5.79 -8.98 11.72
CA ILE A 119 -6.72 -9.52 10.71
C ILE A 119 -7.49 -10.73 11.27
N GLU A 120 -6.81 -11.58 12.04
CA GLU A 120 -7.30 -12.87 12.52
C GLU A 120 -8.71 -12.85 13.15
N PRO A 121 -9.07 -11.88 14.03
CA PRO A 121 -10.39 -11.83 14.64
C PRO A 121 -11.56 -11.70 13.66
N PHE A 122 -11.32 -11.25 12.43
CA PHE A 122 -12.37 -11.09 11.41
C PHE A 122 -12.58 -12.34 10.55
N LEU A 123 -11.64 -13.28 10.55
CA LEU A 123 -11.67 -14.46 9.67
C LEU A 123 -12.86 -15.40 9.91
N PRO A 124 -13.30 -15.68 11.16
CA PRO A 124 -14.47 -16.53 11.38
C PRO A 124 -15.73 -15.98 10.69
N GLY A 125 -15.93 -14.66 10.71
CA GLY A 125 -17.04 -14.02 10.04
C GLY A 125 -16.95 -14.08 8.51
N VAL A 126 -15.74 -14.03 7.95
CA VAL A 126 -15.51 -14.21 6.51
C VAL A 126 -15.84 -15.64 6.10
N ILE A 127 -15.37 -16.64 6.84
CA ILE A 127 -15.64 -18.08 6.60
C ILE A 127 -17.14 -18.38 6.65
N GLN A 128 -17.84 -17.82 7.64
CA GLN A 128 -19.30 -17.98 7.79
C GLN A 128 -20.10 -17.15 6.78
N GLY A 129 -19.44 -16.29 5.99
CA GLY A 129 -20.09 -15.38 5.04
C GLY A 129 -20.90 -14.26 5.71
N THR A 130 -20.70 -14.00 7.00
CA THR A 130 -21.38 -12.94 7.76
C THR A 130 -20.61 -11.61 7.71
N THR A 131 -19.31 -11.66 7.40
CA THR A 131 -18.43 -10.49 7.28
C THR A 131 -17.89 -10.34 5.86
N ASN A 132 -17.94 -9.11 5.34
CA ASN A 132 -17.22 -8.67 4.16
C ASN A 132 -15.97 -7.90 4.60
N LEU A 133 -14.80 -8.55 4.54
CA LEU A 133 -13.53 -7.99 4.95
C LEU A 133 -12.81 -7.37 3.74
N VAL A 134 -12.59 -6.06 3.77
CA VAL A 134 -11.82 -5.32 2.77
C VAL A 134 -10.51 -4.86 3.38
N LEU A 135 -9.39 -5.28 2.78
CA LEU A 135 -8.05 -4.91 3.23
C LEU A 135 -7.48 -3.85 2.30
N VAL A 136 -7.09 -2.70 2.85
CA VAL A 136 -6.52 -1.58 2.11
C VAL A 136 -5.14 -1.30 2.68
N ALA A 137 -4.11 -1.51 1.87
CA ALA A 137 -2.74 -1.24 2.25
C ALA A 137 -2.14 -0.15 1.37
N HIS A 138 -1.22 0.62 1.94
CA HIS A 138 -0.58 1.74 1.27
C HIS A 138 0.94 1.71 1.44
N SER A 139 1.70 2.00 0.39
CA SER A 139 3.16 2.10 0.42
C SER A 139 3.78 0.89 1.14
N LEU A 140 4.68 1.07 2.13
CA LEU A 140 5.27 -0.03 2.92
C LEU A 140 4.23 -1.03 3.46
N GLY A 141 3.03 -0.56 3.79
CA GLY A 141 1.92 -1.39 4.24
C GLY A 141 1.54 -2.48 3.24
N THR A 142 1.80 -2.30 1.93
CA THR A 142 1.52 -3.33 0.93
C THR A 142 2.50 -4.51 1.02
N ALA A 143 3.76 -4.26 1.36
CA ALA A 143 4.72 -5.31 1.66
C ALA A 143 4.32 -6.04 2.95
N VAL A 144 4.01 -5.26 4.00
CA VAL A 144 3.57 -5.80 5.30
C VAL A 144 2.34 -6.67 5.17
N LEU A 145 1.28 -6.17 4.53
CA LEU A 145 0.03 -6.91 4.35
C LEU A 145 0.26 -8.21 3.58
N THR A 146 1.08 -8.17 2.53
CA THR A 146 1.39 -9.36 1.75
C THR A 146 1.96 -10.47 2.63
N GLU A 147 2.98 -10.15 3.41
CA GLU A 147 3.65 -11.14 4.24
C GLU A 147 2.80 -11.60 5.42
N SER A 148 1.96 -10.72 5.94
CA SER A 148 0.99 -11.05 6.98
C SER A 148 -0.05 -12.06 6.48
N ILE A 149 -0.58 -11.85 5.27
CA ILE A 149 -1.49 -12.81 4.63
C ILE A 149 -0.78 -14.12 4.30
N HIS A 150 0.47 -14.04 3.83
CA HIS A 150 1.28 -15.24 3.60
C HIS A 150 1.42 -16.07 4.88
N LEU A 151 1.77 -15.42 6.00
CA LEU A 151 1.91 -16.08 7.30
C LEU A 151 0.60 -16.71 7.76
N LEU A 152 -0.52 -15.96 7.73
CA LEU A 152 -1.85 -16.49 8.06
C LEU A 152 -2.21 -17.73 7.23
N ALA A 153 -1.86 -17.74 5.94
CA ALA A 153 -2.11 -18.88 5.06
C ALA A 153 -1.14 -20.05 5.29
N ALA A 154 0.13 -19.77 5.61
CA ALA A 154 1.14 -20.78 5.90
C ALA A 154 0.82 -21.52 7.23
N ASP A 155 0.33 -20.80 8.23
CA ASP A 155 -0.04 -21.34 9.54
C ASP A 155 -1.41 -22.05 9.54
N GLY A 156 -2.11 -22.09 8.40
CA GLY A 156 -3.47 -22.64 8.31
C GLY A 156 -4.54 -21.78 8.95
N ARG A 157 -4.21 -20.56 9.42
CA ARG A 157 -5.17 -19.59 9.98
C ARG A 157 -6.20 -19.10 8.95
N LEU A 158 -5.89 -19.22 7.65
CA LEU A 158 -6.82 -18.98 6.54
C LEU A 158 -7.45 -20.25 5.96
N ALA A 159 -7.34 -21.42 6.62
CA ALA A 159 -7.94 -22.65 6.11
C ALA A 159 -9.46 -22.49 5.88
N GLY A 160 -9.91 -22.74 4.64
CA GLY A 160 -11.30 -22.55 4.24
C GLY A 160 -11.75 -21.08 4.11
N CYS A 161 -10.82 -20.12 4.21
CA CYS A 161 -11.08 -18.69 4.11
C CYS A 161 -10.46 -18.11 2.84
N TRP A 162 -11.29 -17.51 1.99
CA TRP A 162 -10.83 -16.73 0.84
C TRP A 162 -11.10 -15.26 1.11
N LEU A 163 -10.04 -14.46 1.22
CA LEU A 163 -10.16 -13.02 1.44
C LEU A 163 -10.76 -12.39 0.17
N PRO A 164 -11.89 -11.66 0.27
CA PRO A 164 -12.62 -11.19 -0.91
C PRO A 164 -11.80 -10.25 -1.82
N ALA A 165 -11.13 -9.27 -1.23
CA ALA A 165 -10.37 -8.28 -1.96
C ALA A 165 -9.26 -7.68 -1.11
N VAL A 166 -8.10 -7.48 -1.72
CA VAL A 166 -7.03 -6.63 -1.21
C VAL A 166 -6.79 -5.47 -2.16
N HIS A 167 -6.63 -4.27 -1.61
CA HIS A 167 -6.36 -3.04 -2.35
C HIS A 167 -4.98 -2.51 -1.96
N MET A 168 -4.04 -2.54 -2.90
CA MET A 168 -2.63 -2.19 -2.70
C MET A 168 -2.34 -0.86 -3.39
N LEU A 169 -2.34 0.23 -2.62
CA LEU A 169 -2.12 1.59 -3.11
C LEU A 169 -0.62 1.92 -2.98
N ALA A 170 -0.01 2.47 -4.03
CA ALA A 170 1.44 2.70 -4.07
C ALA A 170 2.25 1.44 -3.75
N ASN A 171 1.94 0.33 -4.43
CA ASN A 171 2.44 -0.99 -4.06
C ASN A 171 3.97 -1.14 -4.23
N VAL A 172 4.67 -1.33 -3.11
CA VAL A 172 6.13 -1.56 -3.05
C VAL A 172 6.50 -2.99 -2.62
N ALA A 173 5.54 -3.92 -2.62
CA ALA A 173 5.78 -5.27 -2.10
C ALA A 173 6.89 -6.02 -2.85
N LYS A 174 7.06 -5.77 -4.16
CA LYS A 174 8.12 -6.39 -4.95
C LYS A 174 9.50 -5.82 -4.64
N VAL A 175 9.66 -4.49 -4.66
CA VAL A 175 10.96 -3.86 -4.35
C VAL A 175 11.41 -4.13 -2.90
N LEU A 176 10.45 -4.31 -1.99
CA LEU A 176 10.69 -4.65 -0.58
C LEU A 176 10.61 -6.15 -0.26
N GLU A 177 10.57 -7.03 -1.27
CA GLU A 177 10.46 -8.47 -1.05
C GLU A 177 11.64 -8.98 -0.19
N GLY A 178 11.39 -9.49 1.00
CA GLY A 178 12.48 -10.01 1.84
C GLY A 178 13.14 -11.26 1.25
N PRO A 179 14.39 -11.57 1.64
CA PRO A 179 15.08 -12.76 1.14
C PRO A 179 14.36 -14.08 1.49
N LEU A 180 13.52 -14.07 2.53
CA LEU A 180 12.80 -15.25 3.03
C LEU A 180 11.52 -15.56 2.26
N ILE A 181 10.91 -14.57 1.59
CA ILE A 181 9.76 -14.80 0.72
C ILE A 181 10.05 -14.02 -0.57
N PRO A 182 10.63 -14.67 -1.59
CA PRO A 182 10.72 -14.10 -2.94
C PRO A 182 9.31 -14.13 -3.53
N ALA A 183 8.42 -13.34 -2.93
CA ALA A 183 6.98 -13.44 -3.08
C ALA A 183 6.56 -13.25 -4.54
N TYR A 184 7.44 -12.76 -5.42
CA TYR A 184 7.05 -12.32 -6.76
C TYR A 184 8.03 -12.73 -7.87
N ARG A 185 8.93 -13.68 -7.60
CA ARG A 185 9.72 -14.35 -8.64
C ARG A 185 9.05 -15.67 -9.03
N PRO A 186 8.69 -15.89 -10.31
CA PRO A 186 8.15 -17.17 -10.73
C PRO A 186 9.15 -18.32 -10.49
N PRO A 187 8.72 -19.46 -9.93
CA PRO A 187 7.40 -19.68 -9.31
C PRO A 187 7.30 -19.00 -7.94
N SER A 188 6.30 -18.11 -7.77
CA SER A 188 6.13 -17.37 -6.51
C SER A 188 5.63 -18.32 -5.41
N PRO A 189 6.35 -18.45 -4.28
CA PRO A 189 5.87 -19.22 -3.13
C PRO A 189 4.82 -18.44 -2.30
N SER A 190 4.45 -17.22 -2.71
CA SER A 190 3.53 -16.41 -1.92
C SER A 190 2.13 -17.03 -1.91
N ARG A 191 1.57 -17.25 -0.73
CA ARG A 191 0.16 -17.60 -0.53
C ARG A 191 -0.77 -16.37 -0.61
N CYS A 192 -0.22 -15.16 -0.51
CA CYS A 192 -0.94 -13.91 -0.75
C CYS A 192 -1.12 -13.68 -2.26
N ARG A 193 -1.95 -14.51 -2.88
CA ARG A 193 -2.26 -14.48 -4.31
C ARG A 193 -3.65 -15.07 -4.57
N PRO A 194 -4.26 -14.73 -5.71
CA PRO A 194 -5.43 -15.45 -6.20
C PRO A 194 -5.11 -16.88 -6.66
N PRO A 195 -6.14 -17.72 -6.89
CA PRO A 195 -5.94 -19.09 -7.35
C PRO A 195 -5.49 -19.09 -8.80
N LEU A 196 -4.41 -19.81 -9.10
CA LEU A 196 -3.88 -19.97 -10.45
C LEU A 196 -4.61 -21.10 -11.20
N ALA A 197 -5.10 -22.11 -10.46
CA ALA A 197 -5.89 -23.23 -10.97
C ALA A 197 -7.10 -23.51 -10.07
N THR A 198 -8.05 -24.31 -10.56
CA THR A 198 -9.29 -24.65 -9.83
C THR A 198 -9.04 -25.36 -8.49
N ALA A 199 -7.92 -26.07 -8.35
CA ALA A 199 -7.57 -26.86 -7.16
C ALA A 199 -6.47 -26.22 -6.29
N ASP A 200 -6.27 -24.91 -6.41
CA ASP A 200 -5.18 -24.20 -5.75
C ASP A 200 -5.54 -23.84 -4.30
N SER A 201 -5.24 -24.77 -3.38
CA SER A 201 -5.53 -24.62 -1.95
C SER A 201 -4.61 -23.63 -1.22
N ASP A 202 -3.54 -23.18 -1.86
CA ASP A 202 -2.55 -22.28 -1.27
C ASP A 202 -2.85 -20.80 -1.54
N ALA A 203 -3.86 -20.50 -2.35
CA ALA A 203 -4.31 -19.14 -2.63
C ALA A 203 -5.17 -18.59 -1.49
N ALA A 204 -4.80 -17.41 -0.97
CA ALA A 204 -5.53 -16.76 0.12
C ALA A 204 -6.61 -15.77 -0.35
N LEU A 205 -6.62 -15.40 -1.63
CA LEU A 205 -7.36 -14.23 -2.13
C LEU A 205 -8.32 -14.58 -3.27
N LEU A 206 -9.41 -13.84 -3.41
CA LEU A 206 -10.23 -13.84 -4.64
C LEU A 206 -9.78 -12.77 -5.63
N HIS A 207 -9.55 -11.54 -5.14
CA HIS A 207 -9.16 -10.41 -5.96
C HIS A 207 -7.98 -9.64 -5.38
N TYR A 208 -7.04 -9.26 -6.24
CA TYR A 208 -5.89 -8.43 -5.91
C TYR A 208 -5.92 -7.16 -6.77
N PHE A 209 -6.13 -6.01 -6.14
CA PHE A 209 -6.10 -4.72 -6.80
C PHE A 209 -4.80 -4.00 -6.49
N THR A 210 -4.07 -3.56 -7.51
CA THR A 210 -2.91 -2.69 -7.35
C THR A 210 -3.15 -1.35 -8.04
N TYR A 211 -2.79 -0.28 -7.36
CA TYR A 211 -2.97 1.08 -7.83
C TYR A 211 -1.62 1.79 -7.81
N ARG A 212 -1.31 2.47 -8.91
CA ARG A 212 -0.14 3.34 -9.00
C ARG A 212 -0.52 4.67 -9.60
N ASN A 213 0.01 5.75 -9.06
CA ASN A 213 -0.08 7.07 -9.66
C ASN A 213 1.11 7.27 -10.60
N LEU A 214 0.89 7.74 -11.84
CA LEU A 214 1.97 8.06 -12.80
C LEU A 214 3.00 9.04 -12.25
N TYR A 215 2.60 9.85 -11.28
CA TYR A 215 3.43 10.85 -10.64
C TYR A 215 4.01 10.40 -9.31
N ASP A 216 3.66 9.23 -8.82
CA ASP A 216 4.26 8.67 -7.62
C ASP A 216 5.45 7.79 -8.02
N PRO A 217 6.70 8.19 -7.72
CA PRO A 217 7.87 7.46 -8.15
C PRO A 217 8.17 6.24 -7.28
N VAL A 218 7.64 6.19 -6.05
CA VAL A 218 7.92 5.13 -5.08
C VAL A 218 7.50 3.75 -5.60
N PRO A 219 6.27 3.53 -6.11
CA PRO A 219 5.86 2.23 -6.65
C PRO A 219 6.39 1.96 -8.07
N MET A 220 7.17 2.88 -8.66
CA MET A 220 7.71 2.68 -10.01
C MET A 220 8.92 1.75 -9.99
N VAL A 221 9.73 1.80 -8.94
CA VAL A 221 10.93 0.96 -8.82
C VAL A 221 10.51 -0.52 -8.67
N ASP A 222 10.98 -1.35 -9.60
CA ASP A 222 10.69 -2.78 -9.66
C ASP A 222 9.20 -3.11 -9.49
N ARG A 223 8.39 -2.57 -10.40
CA ARG A 223 6.93 -2.67 -10.35
C ARG A 223 6.41 -4.09 -10.13
N PHE A 224 5.39 -4.17 -9.27
CA PHE A 224 4.56 -5.34 -9.07
C PHE A 224 3.84 -5.77 -10.36
N ARG A 225 4.27 -6.86 -10.98
CA ARG A 225 3.64 -7.44 -12.18
C ARG A 225 3.71 -8.98 -12.13
N PRO A 226 2.86 -9.63 -11.32
CA PRO A 226 2.84 -11.08 -11.26
C PRO A 226 2.24 -11.64 -12.56
N ASP A 227 2.59 -12.88 -12.88
CA ASP A 227 1.98 -13.64 -13.98
C ASP A 227 0.65 -14.27 -13.52
N TRP A 228 -0.28 -13.42 -13.09
CA TRP A 228 -1.61 -13.82 -12.61
C TRP A 228 -2.69 -13.46 -13.64
N ARG A 229 -3.78 -14.24 -13.65
CA ARG A 229 -4.89 -14.03 -14.60
C ARG A 229 -5.55 -12.66 -14.38
N GLU A 230 -5.87 -11.96 -15.46
CA GLU A 230 -6.52 -10.63 -15.43
C GLU A 230 -7.88 -10.61 -14.71
N ALA A 231 -8.59 -11.75 -14.68
CA ALA A 231 -9.87 -11.85 -13.96
C ALA A 231 -9.75 -11.61 -12.45
N VAL A 232 -8.58 -11.90 -11.88
CA VAL A 232 -8.32 -11.87 -10.42
C VAL A 232 -7.27 -10.85 -10.02
N TYR A 233 -6.40 -10.45 -10.95
CA TYR A 233 -5.41 -9.40 -10.77
C TYR A 233 -5.79 -8.13 -11.53
N HIS A 234 -5.99 -7.04 -10.80
CA HIS A 234 -6.51 -5.78 -11.29
C HIS A 234 -5.48 -4.68 -11.12
N GLU A 235 -4.82 -4.30 -12.19
CA GLU A 235 -3.86 -3.21 -12.17
C GLU A 235 -4.44 -1.92 -12.71
N THR A 236 -4.35 -0.85 -11.92
CA THR A 236 -4.88 0.45 -12.27
C THR A 236 -3.82 1.53 -12.18
N THR A 237 -3.68 2.30 -13.26
CA THR A 237 -2.76 3.43 -13.35
C THR A 237 -3.55 4.72 -13.27
N LEU A 238 -3.34 5.47 -12.19
CA LEU A 238 -3.94 6.77 -11.98
C LEU A 238 -3.17 7.79 -12.79
N ARG A 239 -3.89 8.47 -13.68
CA ARG A 239 -3.34 9.55 -14.52
C ARG A 239 -3.58 10.92 -13.91
N SER A 240 -4.43 10.98 -12.88
CA SER A 240 -4.70 12.21 -12.15
C SER A 240 -3.62 12.49 -11.12
N TRP A 241 -3.25 13.75 -11.03
CA TRP A 241 -2.38 14.30 -9.99
C TRP A 241 -3.11 14.39 -8.63
N GLY A 242 -4.43 14.22 -8.64
CA GLY A 242 -5.32 14.57 -7.54
C GLY A 242 -5.95 15.96 -7.75
N PRO A 243 -6.79 16.42 -6.81
CA PRO A 243 -7.32 17.77 -6.83
C PRO A 243 -6.22 18.83 -6.88
N LYS A 244 -6.57 19.97 -7.45
CA LYS A 244 -5.68 21.13 -7.55
C LYS A 244 -5.14 21.51 -6.16
N GLY A 245 -3.82 21.70 -6.07
CA GLY A 245 -3.15 22.07 -4.82
C GLY A 245 -2.72 20.89 -3.95
N VAL A 246 -3.04 19.65 -4.32
CA VAL A 246 -2.41 18.48 -3.71
C VAL A 246 -0.95 18.40 -4.17
N VAL A 247 -0.01 18.31 -3.22
CA VAL A 247 1.43 18.34 -3.52
C VAL A 247 2.05 16.94 -3.43
N ASN A 248 1.44 16.01 -2.69
CA ASN A 248 2.00 14.68 -2.46
C ASN A 248 1.19 13.60 -3.22
N PRO A 249 1.68 13.14 -4.41
CA PRO A 249 1.03 12.08 -5.17
C PRO A 249 1.16 10.69 -4.51
N HIS A 250 2.05 10.55 -3.51
CA HIS A 250 2.24 9.31 -2.76
C HIS A 250 1.24 9.16 -1.62
N ASP A 251 0.57 10.22 -1.16
CA ASP A 251 -0.33 10.16 0.00
C ASP A 251 -1.56 9.25 -0.21
N LEU A 252 -1.96 8.52 0.85
CA LEU A 252 -3.11 7.61 0.82
C LEU A 252 -4.40 8.35 0.42
N ALA A 253 -4.65 9.52 0.99
CA ALA A 253 -5.85 10.29 0.70
C ALA A 253 -5.85 10.75 -0.77
N THR A 254 -4.70 11.12 -1.32
CA THR A 254 -4.55 11.41 -2.76
C THR A 254 -4.95 10.22 -3.64
N TYR A 255 -4.48 9.00 -3.33
CA TYR A 255 -4.89 7.80 -4.07
C TYR A 255 -6.39 7.56 -3.97
N VAL A 256 -6.95 7.62 -2.76
CA VAL A 256 -8.38 7.35 -2.52
C VAL A 256 -9.29 8.39 -3.18
N GLN A 257 -8.81 9.60 -3.46
CA GLN A 257 -9.59 10.61 -4.19
C GLN A 257 -9.78 10.28 -5.68
N ALA A 258 -8.93 9.43 -6.26
CA ALA A 258 -9.04 9.06 -7.66
C ALA A 258 -10.30 8.18 -7.89
N PRO A 259 -11.16 8.51 -8.88
CA PRO A 259 -12.34 7.71 -9.23
C PRO A 259 -12.05 6.24 -9.47
N GLU A 260 -10.92 5.94 -10.10
CA GLU A 260 -10.49 4.57 -10.36
C GLU A 260 -10.26 3.76 -9.06
N VAL A 261 -9.96 4.43 -7.95
CA VAL A 261 -9.72 3.84 -6.63
C VAL A 261 -11.00 3.79 -5.82
N TYR A 262 -11.63 4.94 -5.53
CA TYR A 262 -12.80 4.94 -4.63
C TYR A 262 -13.97 4.16 -5.20
N MET A 263 -14.17 4.11 -6.52
CA MET A 263 -15.27 3.32 -7.11
C MET A 263 -15.08 1.83 -6.83
N LYS A 264 -13.85 1.33 -6.97
CA LYS A 264 -13.53 -0.08 -6.71
C LYS A 264 -13.56 -0.40 -5.20
N LEU A 265 -13.08 0.51 -4.35
CA LEU A 265 -13.19 0.36 -2.90
C LEU A 265 -14.65 0.33 -2.45
N LEU A 266 -15.46 1.31 -2.86
CA LEU A 266 -16.88 1.38 -2.48
C LEU A 266 -17.67 0.19 -3.00
N ARG A 267 -17.39 -0.27 -4.23
CA ARG A 267 -17.96 -1.52 -4.76
C ARG A 267 -17.60 -2.73 -3.90
N SER A 268 -16.34 -2.83 -3.48
CA SER A 268 -15.87 -3.94 -2.63
C SER A 268 -16.45 -3.87 -1.21
N MET A 269 -16.67 -2.66 -0.68
CA MET A 269 -17.21 -2.45 0.68
C MET A 269 -18.72 -2.68 0.75
N THR A 270 -19.47 -2.15 -0.20
CA THR A 270 -20.94 -2.17 -0.20
C THR A 270 -21.53 -3.39 -0.89
N LEU A 271 -20.75 -4.03 -1.76
CA LEU A 271 -21.23 -5.05 -2.70
C LEU A 271 -22.36 -4.54 -3.63
N ASP A 272 -22.51 -3.21 -3.76
CA ASP A 272 -23.51 -2.57 -4.62
C ASP A 272 -22.91 -2.30 -6.01
N PHE A 273 -22.98 -3.30 -6.87
CA PHE A 273 -22.49 -3.21 -8.24
C PHE A 273 -23.35 -2.30 -9.12
N THR A 274 -24.57 -1.98 -8.70
CA THR A 274 -25.48 -1.09 -9.44
C THR A 274 -25.14 0.37 -9.17
N ALA A 275 -25.01 0.77 -7.90
CA ALA A 275 -24.62 2.13 -7.53
C ALA A 275 -23.18 2.47 -7.97
N PHE A 276 -22.29 1.47 -7.94
CA PHE A 276 -20.89 1.63 -8.34
C PHE A 276 -20.59 0.88 -9.65
N SER A 277 -21.45 1.06 -10.66
CA SER A 277 -21.31 0.42 -11.98
C SER A 277 -20.08 0.89 -12.75
N LYS A 278 -19.73 0.18 -13.84
CA LYS A 278 -18.60 0.56 -14.68
C LYS A 278 -18.87 1.85 -15.46
N GLU A 279 -20.11 2.07 -15.88
CA GLU A 279 -20.56 3.27 -16.56
C GLU A 279 -20.42 4.49 -15.66
N ARG A 280 -20.82 4.35 -14.38
CA ARG A 280 -20.62 5.39 -13.38
C ARG A 280 -19.14 5.67 -13.15
N GLU A 281 -18.32 4.63 -13.07
CA GLU A 281 -16.86 4.77 -12.92
C GLU A 281 -16.26 5.58 -14.08
N ILE A 282 -16.66 5.29 -15.33
CA ILE A 282 -16.23 6.05 -16.51
C ILE A 282 -16.66 7.52 -16.41
N GLN A 283 -17.90 7.79 -16.01
CA GLN A 283 -18.41 9.16 -15.85
C GLN A 283 -17.61 9.94 -14.80
N GLU A 284 -17.33 9.33 -13.64
CA GLU A 284 -16.56 9.98 -12.59
C GLU A 284 -15.11 10.26 -13.01
N ILE A 285 -14.48 9.35 -13.76
CA ILE A 285 -13.15 9.57 -14.36
C ILE A 285 -13.18 10.75 -15.34
N GLN A 286 -14.19 10.82 -16.21
CA GLN A 286 -14.35 11.93 -17.15
C GLN A 286 -14.54 13.26 -16.42
N ASN A 287 -15.40 13.30 -15.40
CA ASN A 287 -15.63 14.49 -14.57
C ASN A 287 -14.35 14.94 -13.88
N ALA A 288 -13.60 14.01 -13.27
CA ALA A 288 -12.34 14.30 -12.61
C ALA A 288 -11.28 14.82 -13.59
N THR A 289 -11.20 14.24 -14.79
CA THR A 289 -10.28 14.67 -15.85
C THR A 289 -10.59 16.10 -16.30
N GLN A 290 -11.86 16.42 -16.48
CA GLN A 290 -12.31 17.78 -16.85
C GLN A 290 -12.03 18.80 -15.73
N ALA A 291 -12.18 18.39 -14.47
CA ALA A 291 -11.96 19.25 -13.31
C ALA A 291 -10.47 19.51 -13.00
N GLN A 292 -9.55 18.68 -13.50
CA GLN A 292 -8.14 18.74 -13.14
C GLN A 292 -7.43 20.02 -13.61
N GLY A 293 -7.99 20.71 -14.61
CA GLY A 293 -7.47 21.99 -15.11
C GLY A 293 -6.01 21.94 -15.57
N ALA A 294 -5.43 23.12 -15.84
CA ALA A 294 -3.99 23.22 -16.09
C ALA A 294 -3.22 23.09 -14.76
N PRO A 295 -2.08 22.37 -14.74
CA PRO A 295 -1.24 22.30 -13.55
C PRO A 295 -0.73 23.70 -13.19
N THR A 296 -0.64 23.97 -11.89
CA THR A 296 0.07 25.15 -11.39
C THR A 296 1.57 25.06 -11.75
N PRO A 297 2.31 26.18 -11.77
CA PRO A 297 3.76 26.15 -12.02
C PRO A 297 4.52 25.22 -11.04
N THR A 298 4.11 25.19 -9.77
CA THR A 298 4.67 24.29 -8.76
C THR A 298 4.40 22.82 -9.09
N GLU A 299 3.16 22.48 -9.45
CA GLU A 299 2.80 21.13 -9.87
C GLU A 299 3.55 20.71 -11.15
N ALA A 300 3.70 21.61 -12.12
CA ALA A 300 4.44 21.34 -13.35
C ALA A 300 5.92 21.04 -13.08
N LYS A 301 6.59 21.87 -12.27
CA LYS A 301 7.98 21.65 -11.85
C LYS A 301 8.14 20.34 -11.08
N LEU A 302 7.20 20.05 -10.18
CA LEU A 302 7.24 18.81 -9.41
C LEU A 302 7.04 17.58 -10.31
N ARG A 303 6.13 17.64 -11.29
CA ARG A 303 5.96 16.59 -12.31
C ARG A 303 7.25 16.34 -13.08
N GLU A 304 7.98 17.40 -13.44
CA GLU A 304 9.26 17.29 -14.13
C GLU A 304 10.30 16.54 -13.28
N ILE A 305 10.46 16.93 -12.02
CA ILE A 305 11.37 16.26 -11.06
C ILE A 305 11.00 14.78 -10.92
N LEU A 306 9.71 14.50 -10.71
CA LEU A 306 9.22 13.14 -10.52
C LEU A 306 9.41 12.28 -11.77
N THR A 307 9.17 12.85 -12.95
CA THR A 307 9.43 12.16 -14.23
C THR A 307 10.91 11.84 -14.40
N ALA A 308 11.80 12.78 -14.05
CA ALA A 308 13.25 12.56 -14.11
C ALA A 308 13.69 11.45 -13.14
N LEU A 309 13.17 11.44 -11.91
CA LEU A 309 13.43 10.38 -10.94
C LEU A 309 12.92 9.01 -11.42
N ILE A 310 11.73 8.95 -12.01
CA ILE A 310 11.19 7.70 -12.59
C ILE A 310 12.07 7.23 -13.75
N ALA A 311 12.50 8.13 -14.64
CA ALA A 311 13.40 7.77 -15.74
C ALA A 311 14.76 7.25 -15.23
N GLN A 312 15.25 7.80 -14.11
CA GLN A 312 16.52 7.42 -13.50
C GLN A 312 16.44 6.06 -12.77
N TYR A 313 15.34 5.81 -12.03
CA TYR A 313 15.25 4.71 -11.07
C TYR A 313 14.15 3.66 -11.37
N GLY A 314 13.16 3.97 -12.19
CA GLY A 314 11.89 3.23 -12.32
C GLY A 314 11.96 1.86 -12.99
N GLU A 315 13.04 1.51 -13.67
CA GLU A 315 13.17 0.17 -14.31
C GLU A 315 14.43 -0.60 -13.91
N LYS A 316 15.40 0.04 -13.25
CA LYS A 316 16.65 -0.60 -12.81
C LYS A 316 16.55 -0.94 -11.33
N ALA A 317 16.10 -2.17 -11.05
CA ALA A 317 15.80 -2.69 -9.73
C ALA A 317 17.07 -3.02 -8.92
N SER A 318 17.41 -2.18 -7.95
CA SER A 318 18.20 -2.61 -6.80
C SER A 318 17.67 -1.95 -5.54
N PRO A 319 17.79 -2.59 -4.36
CA PRO A 319 17.49 -1.93 -3.09
C PRO A 319 18.20 -0.58 -2.94
N ALA A 320 19.42 -0.46 -3.46
CA ALA A 320 20.16 0.79 -3.47
C ALA A 320 19.51 1.88 -4.34
N ALA A 321 18.99 1.53 -5.52
CA ALA A 321 18.24 2.46 -6.36
C ALA A 321 16.97 2.96 -5.66
N PHE A 322 16.27 2.08 -4.94
CA PHE A 322 15.10 2.46 -4.14
C PHE A 322 15.45 3.43 -3.01
N VAL A 323 16.53 3.17 -2.25
CA VAL A 323 16.97 4.08 -1.18
C VAL A 323 17.41 5.44 -1.73
N LYS A 324 18.16 5.46 -2.85
CA LYS A 324 18.54 6.71 -3.54
C LYS A 324 17.32 7.50 -4.01
N LEU A 325 16.29 6.82 -4.51
CA LEU A 325 15.02 7.46 -4.84
C LEU A 325 14.36 8.08 -3.60
N LEU A 326 14.24 7.34 -2.50
CA LEU A 326 13.64 7.86 -1.27
C LEU A 326 14.41 9.10 -0.75
N GLN A 327 15.74 9.07 -0.79
CA GLN A 327 16.58 10.21 -0.45
C GLN A 327 16.32 11.42 -1.36
N ALA A 328 16.22 11.21 -2.67
CA ALA A 328 15.94 12.30 -3.61
C ALA A 328 14.55 12.93 -3.37
N LEU A 329 13.55 12.12 -3.05
CA LEU A 329 12.20 12.58 -2.72
C LEU A 329 12.17 13.42 -1.44
N VAL A 330 12.91 12.98 -0.43
CA VAL A 330 13.13 13.71 0.82
C VAL A 330 13.78 15.07 0.56
N ILE A 331 14.87 15.10 -0.21
CA ILE A 331 15.61 16.35 -0.51
C ILE A 331 14.70 17.32 -1.26
N ALA A 332 13.85 16.80 -2.15
CA ALA A 332 12.87 17.57 -2.89
C ALA A 332 11.62 17.95 -2.06
N LYS A 333 11.51 17.51 -0.79
CA LYS A 333 10.37 17.73 0.11
C LYS A 333 9.03 17.21 -0.44
N ILE A 334 9.08 16.04 -1.08
CA ILE A 334 7.93 15.39 -1.72
C ILE A 334 7.31 14.35 -0.78
N LEU A 335 8.16 13.63 -0.04
CA LEU A 335 7.79 12.79 1.09
C LEU A 335 7.92 13.63 2.37
#